data_AF-A0A1C4PLG7-F1
#
_entry.id   AF-A0A1C4PLG7-F1
#
_cell.length_a   1.000
_cell.length_b   1.000
_cell.length_c   1.000
_cell.angle_alpha   90.00
_cell.angle_beta   90.00
_cell.angle_gamma   90.00
#
_symmetry.space_group_name_H-M   'P 1'
#
loop_
_entity.id
_entity.type
_entity.pdbx_description
1 polymer ?
#
loop_
_entity_poly.entity_id
_entity_poly.type
_entity_poly.pdbx_seq_one_letter_code
_entity_poly.pdbx_strand_id
1 'polypeptide(L)'
;MAAAPSSPAHSALLADLRARAETAAHRTGAACPCGATRTLADRPDATVVRHGDTVAKAHAPGTSHADLAARLAVAAALPGVLLPPLATTPLPVGDRLVTFWPHGAPVDPDDPDAAPW
;
A
#
# COMPACT_ATOMS: atom_id res chain seq x y z
N MET A 1 -15.10 -21.67 12.98
CA MET A 1 -13.66 -21.64 13.28
C MET A 1 -13.30 -20.18 13.59
N ALA A 2 -13.02 -19.85 14.85
CA ALA A 2 -12.63 -18.48 15.22
C ALA A 2 -11.23 -18.19 14.65
N ALA A 3 -11.05 -17.05 13.98
CA ALA A 3 -9.74 -16.60 13.56
C ALA A 3 -8.83 -16.48 14.79
N ALA A 4 -7.63 -17.06 14.73
CA ALA A 4 -6.65 -16.86 15.78
C ALA A 4 -6.39 -15.36 15.96
N PRO A 5 -6.23 -14.87 17.20
CA PRO A 5 -5.93 -13.45 17.42
C PRO A 5 -4.62 -13.09 16.72
N SER A 6 -4.63 -11.98 15.97
CA SER A 6 -3.45 -11.45 15.30
C SER A 6 -2.34 -11.17 16.32
N SER A 7 -1.09 -11.48 15.96
CA SER A 7 0.04 -11.22 16.86
C SER A 7 0.14 -9.71 17.19
N PRO A 8 0.70 -9.34 18.36
CA PRO A 8 0.90 -7.94 18.72
C PRO A 8 1.72 -7.16 17.69
N ALA A 9 2.77 -7.80 17.15
CA ALA A 9 3.60 -7.21 16.10
C ALA A 9 2.82 -6.94 14.81
N HIS A 10 1.93 -7.86 14.42
CA HIS A 10 1.07 -7.68 13.24
C HIS A 10 0.06 -6.55 13.44
N SER A 11 -0.54 -6.48 14.63
CA SER A 11 -1.48 -5.40 14.99
C SER A 11 -0.79 -4.02 14.98
N ALA A 12 0.45 -3.95 15.49
CA ALA A 12 1.25 -2.72 15.46
C ALA A 12 1.61 -2.31 14.02
N LEU A 13 2.06 -3.26 13.19
CA LEU A 13 2.33 -3.01 11.77
C LEU A 13 1.10 -2.45 11.06
N LEU A 14 -0.09 -3.03 11.30
CA LEU A 14 -1.32 -2.57 10.67
C LEU A 14 -1.70 -1.15 11.13
N ALA A 15 -1.53 -0.84 12.42
CA ALA A 15 -1.77 0.51 12.94
C ALA A 15 -0.83 1.54 12.32
N ASP A 16 0.48 1.26 12.28
CA ASP A 16 1.48 2.13 11.66
C ASP A 16 1.24 2.33 10.16
N LEU A 17 0.87 1.26 9.46
CA LEU A 17 0.58 1.31 8.03
C LEU A 17 -0.64 2.20 7.74
N ARG A 18 -1.67 2.16 8.59
CA ARG A 18 -2.84 3.05 8.49
C ARG A 18 -2.47 4.51 8.70
N ALA A 19 -1.74 4.81 9.77
CA ALA A 19 -1.29 6.17 10.08
C ALA A 19 -0.41 6.76 8.96
N ARG A 20 0.43 5.93 8.34
CA ARG A 20 1.26 6.34 7.19
C ARG A 20 0.43 6.59 5.94
N ALA A 21 -0.59 5.78 5.68
CA ALA A 21 -1.50 6.01 4.55
C ALA A 21 -2.25 7.35 4.71
N GLU A 22 -2.73 7.65 5.92
CA GLU A 22 -3.35 8.93 6.28
C GLU A 22 -2.39 10.09 6.05
N THR A 23 -1.18 10.00 6.61
CA THR A 23 -0.16 11.06 6.46
C THR A 23 0.20 11.29 4.99
N ALA A 24 0.37 10.21 4.21
CA ALA A 24 0.72 10.30 2.80
C ALA A 24 -0.41 10.92 1.95
N ALA A 25 -1.67 10.64 2.28
CA ALA A 25 -2.84 11.21 1.62
C ALA A 25 -3.03 12.71 1.90
N HIS A 26 -2.55 13.20 3.04
CA HIS A 26 -2.77 14.58 3.49
C HIS A 26 -1.54 15.49 3.38
N ARG A 27 -0.51 15.10 2.63
CA ARG A 27 0.73 15.90 2.49
C ARG A 27 0.51 17.34 2.01
N THR A 28 -0.61 17.62 1.33
CA THR A 28 -0.98 18.96 0.84
C THR A 28 -1.94 19.72 1.75
N GLY A 29 -2.29 19.19 2.93
CA GLY A 29 -2.93 19.94 4.02
C GLY A 29 -4.42 20.29 3.84
N ALA A 30 -5.10 19.79 2.82
CA ALA A 30 -6.54 20.01 2.66
C ALA A 30 -7.35 19.14 3.63
N ALA A 31 -8.36 19.73 4.27
CA ALA A 31 -9.41 18.97 4.95
C ALA A 31 -10.09 18.05 3.93
N CYS A 32 -9.82 16.75 4.02
CA CYS A 32 -10.32 15.76 3.08
C CYS A 32 -11.54 15.06 3.69
N PRO A 33 -12.65 14.87 2.96
CA PRO A 33 -13.81 14.11 3.43
C PRO A 33 -13.55 12.58 3.45
N CYS A 34 -12.29 12.17 3.52
CA CYS A 34 -11.88 10.77 3.53
C CYS A 34 -12.49 10.04 4.74
N GLY A 35 -13.15 8.92 4.46
CA GLY A 35 -13.60 8.01 5.50
C GLY A 35 -12.44 7.28 6.19
N ALA A 36 -12.77 6.37 7.09
CA ALA A 36 -11.78 5.56 7.80
C ALA A 36 -10.89 4.75 6.84
N THR A 37 -9.62 4.59 7.22
CA THR A 37 -8.65 3.76 6.52
C THR A 37 -9.13 2.31 6.45
N ARG A 38 -9.09 1.72 5.24
CA ARG A 38 -9.57 0.35 4.99
C ARG A 38 -8.42 -0.58 4.66
N THR A 39 -8.45 -1.78 5.21
CA THR A 39 -7.53 -2.86 4.80
C THR A 39 -8.07 -3.50 3.52
N LEU A 40 -7.27 -3.51 2.46
CA LEU A 40 -7.62 -4.14 1.18
C LEU A 40 -7.12 -5.58 1.10
N ALA A 41 -5.94 -5.84 1.67
CA ALA A 41 -5.37 -7.18 1.79
C ALA A 41 -4.52 -7.26 3.05
N ASP A 42 -4.55 -8.41 3.73
CA ASP A 42 -3.70 -8.66 4.88
C ASP A 42 -3.19 -10.09 4.84
N ARG A 43 -1.99 -10.26 4.33
CA ARG A 43 -1.36 -11.56 4.10
C ARG A 43 0.11 -11.50 4.55
N PRO A 44 0.73 -12.63 4.93
CA PRO A 44 2.11 -12.63 5.43
C PRO A 44 3.13 -12.02 4.45
N ASP A 45 2.90 -12.18 3.15
CA ASP A 45 3.74 -11.69 2.05
C ASP A 45 3.47 -10.23 1.68
N ALA A 46 2.28 -9.70 1.97
CA ALA A 46 1.95 -8.28 1.80
C ALA A 46 0.69 -7.87 2.56
N THR A 47 0.75 -6.69 3.18
CA THR A 47 -0.42 -6.00 3.75
C THR A 47 -0.65 -4.71 2.97
N VAL A 48 -1.89 -4.46 2.57
CA VAL A 48 -2.31 -3.32 1.76
C VAL A 48 -3.46 -2.62 2.45
N VAL A 49 -3.30 -1.32 2.71
CA VAL A 49 -4.35 -0.46 3.23
C VAL A 49 -4.57 0.74 2.31
N ARG A 50 -5.78 1.29 2.35
CA ARG A 50 -6.18 2.47 1.59
C ARG A 50 -6.69 3.54 2.53
N HIS A 51 -6.23 4.76 2.31
CA HIS A 51 -6.80 5.98 2.89
C HIS A 51 -7.01 7.02 1.78
N GLY A 52 -8.24 7.47 1.58
CA GLY A 52 -8.59 8.35 0.45
C GLY A 52 -8.13 7.77 -0.88
N ASP A 53 -7.35 8.52 -1.65
CA ASP A 53 -6.76 8.09 -2.92
C ASP A 53 -5.32 7.56 -2.79
N THR A 54 -4.88 7.27 -1.56
CA THR A 54 -3.56 6.68 -1.29
C THR A 54 -3.70 5.24 -0.83
N VAL A 55 -2.86 4.37 -1.41
CA VAL A 55 -2.66 2.99 -0.98
C VAL A 55 -1.25 2.87 -0.38
N ALA A 56 -1.16 2.33 0.83
CA ALA A 56 0.09 1.94 1.44
C ALA A 56 0.23 0.42 1.40
N LYS A 57 1.36 -0.07 0.87
CA LYS A 57 1.69 -1.50 0.78
C LYS A 57 2.92 -1.79 1.62
N ALA A 58 2.77 -2.61 2.65
CA ALA A 58 3.85 -3.28 3.34
C ALA A 58 4.24 -4.55 2.57
N HIS A 59 5.52 -4.70 2.26
CA HIS A 59 6.09 -5.86 1.55
C HIS A 59 6.48 -6.98 2.51
N ALA A 60 6.83 -8.15 1.98
CA ALA A 60 7.32 -9.30 2.75
C ALA A 60 8.52 -8.92 3.66
N PRO A 61 8.70 -9.57 4.83
CA PRO A 61 9.90 -9.34 5.63
C PRO A 61 11.12 -9.78 4.82
N GLY A 62 12.26 -9.11 5.03
CA GLY A 62 13.49 -9.41 4.30
C GLY A 62 13.50 -8.96 2.84
N THR A 63 12.47 -8.24 2.37
CA THR A 63 12.51 -7.59 1.05
C THR A 63 13.73 -6.65 0.96
N SER A 64 14.57 -6.84 -0.05
CA SER A 64 15.73 -5.97 -0.32
C SER A 64 15.29 -4.54 -0.62
N HIS A 65 15.85 -3.58 0.12
CA HIS A 65 15.58 -2.15 -0.11
C HIS A 65 16.05 -1.70 -1.49
N ALA A 66 17.26 -2.09 -1.88
CA ALA A 66 17.84 -1.73 -3.18
C ALA A 66 17.02 -2.28 -4.35
N ASP A 67 16.63 -3.56 -4.28
CA ASP A 67 15.85 -4.18 -5.35
C ASP A 67 14.44 -3.56 -5.45
N LEU A 68 13.83 -3.26 -4.29
CA LEU A 68 12.53 -2.61 -4.28
C LEU A 68 12.60 -1.18 -4.80
N ALA A 69 13.63 -0.41 -4.43
CA ALA A 69 13.85 0.94 -4.96
C ALA A 69 14.07 0.93 -6.48
N ALA A 70 14.84 -0.04 -7.01
CA ALA A 70 15.02 -0.20 -8.44
C ALA A 70 13.70 -0.47 -9.18
N ARG A 71 12.85 -1.36 -8.64
CA ARG A 71 11.52 -1.62 -9.20
C ARG A 71 10.62 -0.37 -9.18
N LEU A 72 10.65 0.41 -8.10
CA LEU A 72 9.88 1.65 -8.00
C LEU A 72 10.38 2.70 -8.98
N ALA A 73 11.69 2.80 -9.22
CA ALA A 73 12.26 3.69 -10.23
C ALA A 73 11.79 3.31 -11.64
N VAL A 74 11.76 2.02 -11.96
CA VAL A 74 11.20 1.53 -13.24
C VAL A 74 9.71 1.88 -13.36
N ALA A 75 8.92 1.67 -12.30
CA ALA A 75 7.50 2.02 -12.31
C ALA A 75 7.26 3.53 -12.50
N ALA A 76 8.09 4.38 -11.89
CA ALA A 76 8.01 5.83 -12.09
C ALA A 76 8.44 6.28 -13.49
N ALA A 77 9.36 5.56 -14.13
CA ALA A 77 9.89 5.89 -15.45
C ALA A 77 9.01 5.42 -16.62
N LEU A 78 8.03 4.53 -16.36
CA LEU A 78 7.14 3.95 -17.39
C LEU A 78 5.66 4.26 -17.10
N PRO A 79 5.26 5.55 -16.99
CA PRO A 79 3.87 5.90 -16.81
C PRO A 79 3.05 5.43 -18.02
N GLY A 80 1.87 4.89 -17.77
CA GLY A 80 0.99 4.31 -18.80
C GLY A 80 1.21 2.81 -19.04
N VAL A 81 2.33 2.24 -18.58
CA VAL A 81 2.53 0.79 -18.50
C VAL A 81 2.44 0.32 -17.05
N LEU A 82 3.13 1.01 -16.15
CA LEU A 82 3.09 0.76 -14.72
C LEU A 82 2.44 1.96 -14.02
N LEU A 83 1.71 1.68 -12.94
CA LEU A 83 1.20 2.73 -12.07
C LEU A 83 2.38 3.44 -11.39
N PRO A 84 2.58 4.75 -11.56
CA PRO A 84 3.68 5.45 -10.90
C PRO A 84 3.49 5.48 -9.37
N PRO A 85 4.51 5.14 -8.57
CA PRO A 85 4.42 5.25 -7.12
C PRO A 85 4.45 6.72 -6.67
N LEU A 86 3.90 7.01 -5.49
CA LEU A 86 3.93 8.35 -4.89
C LEU A 86 5.33 8.75 -4.38
N ALA A 87 6.25 7.79 -4.29
CA ALA A 87 7.67 7.97 -3.98
C ALA A 87 8.46 6.73 -4.45
N THR A 88 9.69 6.92 -4.92
CA THR A 88 10.55 5.82 -5.37
C THR A 88 11.40 5.20 -4.27
N THR A 89 11.47 5.84 -3.10
CA THR A 89 12.21 5.33 -1.94
C THR A 89 11.27 4.59 -0.98
N PRO A 90 11.47 3.27 -0.76
CA PRO A 90 10.71 2.54 0.25
C PRO A 90 11.03 3.04 1.66
N LEU A 91 10.02 3.09 2.53
CA LEU A 91 10.19 3.48 3.94
C LEU A 91 10.22 2.24 4.84
N PRO A 92 11.19 2.09 5.75
CA PRO A 92 11.18 1.01 6.73
C PRO A 92 10.11 1.22 7.81
N VAL A 93 9.41 0.14 8.16
CA VAL A 93 8.42 0.04 9.24
C VAL A 93 8.56 -1.32 9.92
N GLY A 94 9.16 -1.35 11.11
CA GLY A 94 9.53 -2.62 11.75
C GLY A 94 10.46 -3.45 10.86
N ASP A 95 10.07 -4.69 10.58
CA ASP A 95 10.77 -5.62 9.69
C ASP A 95 10.32 -5.54 8.21
N ARG A 96 9.40 -4.62 7.89
CA ARG A 96 8.82 -4.46 6.55
C ARG A 96 9.29 -3.18 5.87
N LEU A 97 9.24 -3.18 4.55
CA LEU A 97 9.33 -1.98 3.73
C LEU A 97 7.92 -1.56 3.29
N VAL A 98 7.65 -0.26 3.28
CA VAL A 98 6.38 0.34 2.88
C VAL A 98 6.56 1.23 1.65
N THR A 99 5.61 1.12 0.73
CA THR A 99 5.52 1.90 -0.51
C THR A 99 4.13 2.51 -0.65
N PHE A 100 4.04 3.66 -1.33
CA PHE A 100 2.79 4.40 -1.47
C PHE A 100 2.42 4.58 -2.94
N TRP A 101 1.13 4.44 -3.23
CA TRP A 101 0.60 4.39 -4.59
C TRP A 101 -0.71 5.19 -4.67
N PRO A 102 -1.02 5.79 -5.83
CA PRO A 102 -2.40 6.22 -6.11
C PRO A 102 -3.36 5.02 -6.01
N HIS A 103 -4.57 5.25 -5.53
CA HIS A 103 -5.64 4.25 -5.57
C HIS A 103 -6.19 4.14 -6.99
N GLY A 104 -5.95 3.02 -7.66
CA GLY A 104 -6.51 2.73 -8.98
C GLY A 104 -8.00 2.37 -8.93
N ALA A 105 -8.59 2.14 -10.10
CA ALA A 105 -9.92 1.53 -10.20
C ALA A 105 -9.80 0.02 -9.88
N PRO A 106 -10.54 -0.50 -8.88
CA PRO A 106 -10.59 -1.94 -8.63
C PRO A 106 -11.16 -2.69 -9.84
N VAL A 107 -10.62 -3.86 -10.12
CA VAL A 107 -11.19 -4.81 -11.10
C VAL A 107 -12.28 -5.61 -10.41
N ASP A 108 -13.42 -5.80 -11.10
CA ASP A 108 -14.49 -6.68 -10.62
C ASP A 108 -14.00 -8.14 -10.68
N PRO A 109 -13.95 -8.87 -9.56
CA PRO A 109 -13.53 -10.27 -9.57
C PRO A 109 -14.47 -11.18 -10.39
N ASP A 110 -15.74 -10.79 -10.57
CA ASP A 110 -16.72 -11.56 -11.35
C ASP A 110 -16.71 -11.19 -12.84
N ASP A 111 -16.05 -10.09 -13.22
CA ASP A 111 -15.87 -9.63 -14.60
C ASP A 111 -14.45 -9.05 -14.84
N PRO A 112 -13.41 -9.90 -14.81
CA PRO A 112 -12.02 -9.45 -14.99
C PRO A 112 -11.72 -8.93 -16.40
N ASP A 113 -12.50 -9.35 -17.40
CA ASP A 113 -12.34 -8.97 -18.81
C ASP A 113 -12.86 -7.55 -19.10
N ALA A 114 -13.67 -6.96 -18.19
CA ALA A 114 -14.09 -5.57 -18.29
C ALA A 114 -12.97 -4.56 -17.93
N ALA A 115 -11.85 -5.02 -17.39
CA ALA A 115 -10.71 -4.14 -17.11
C ALA A 115 -10.00 -3.71 -18.41
N PRO A 116 -9.51 -2.46 -18.50
CA PRO A 116 -9.06 -1.86 -19.77
C PRO A 116 -7.60 -2.22 -20.15
N TRP A 117 -7.15 -3.43 -19.82
CA TRP A 117 -5.76 -3.87 -19.97
C TRP A 117 -5.39 -4.32 -21.39
#